data_AF-A0A3B8HEQ7-F1
#
_entry.id   AF-A0A3B8HEQ7-F1
#
_cell.length_a   1.000
_cell.length_b   1.000
_cell.length_c   1.000
_cell.angle_alpha   90.00
_cell.angle_beta   90.00
_cell.angle_gamma   90.00
#
_symmetry.space_group_name_H-M   'P 1'
#
loop_
_entity.id
_entity.type
_entity.pdbx_description
1 polymer ?
#
loop_
_entity_poly.entity_id
_entity_poly.type
_entity_poly.pdbx_seq_one_letter_code
_entity_poly.pdbx_strand_id
1 'polypeptide(L)'
;GMCGRAYRPHFLFSTMRARTSVMSGRSAAEVLLSIEERKREGQGEPMSADDKQAFRQSMMDKYDGEAHPFFCGARLLTDRVLKFHEIRDWLAMAVEVSVLRPIGEPAFGNLRF
;
A
#
# COMPACT_ATOMS: atom_id res chain seq x y z
N GLY A 1 8.20 -8.53 -9.18
CA GLY A 1 7.52 -7.52 -8.32
C GLY A 1 8.53 -6.54 -7.77
N MET A 2 8.10 -5.48 -7.06
CA MET A 2 8.95 -4.36 -6.60
C MET A 2 9.48 -4.50 -5.16
N CYS A 3 9.74 -5.72 -4.66
CA CYS A 3 10.29 -6.00 -3.32
C CYS A 3 9.54 -5.29 -2.15
N GLY A 4 8.22 -5.50 -2.05
CA GLY A 4 7.44 -5.02 -0.91
C GLY A 4 7.77 -5.75 0.40
N ARG A 5 7.16 -5.32 1.52
CA ARG A 5 7.45 -5.83 2.87
C ARG A 5 7.44 -7.37 2.99
N ALA A 6 6.52 -8.05 2.28
CA ALA A 6 6.41 -9.50 2.29
C ALA A 6 7.64 -10.24 1.71
N TYR A 7 8.44 -9.56 0.87
CA TYR A 7 9.68 -10.09 0.31
C TYR A 7 10.89 -9.92 1.24
N ARG A 8 10.66 -9.45 2.47
CA ARG A 8 11.65 -9.37 3.56
C ARG A 8 12.94 -8.60 3.17
N PRO A 9 12.83 -7.37 2.64
CA PRO A 9 14.03 -6.53 2.49
C PRO A 9 14.66 -6.27 3.87
N HIS A 10 15.97 -6.03 3.92
CA HIS A 10 16.66 -5.65 5.15
C HIS A 10 16.07 -4.36 5.74
N PHE A 11 15.77 -3.39 4.87
CA PHE A 11 15.13 -2.14 5.22
C PHE A 11 14.14 -1.74 4.13
N LEU A 12 13.01 -1.16 4.54
CA LEU A 12 12.00 -0.58 3.66
C LEU A 12 11.68 0.83 4.13
N PHE A 13 12.05 1.82 3.33
CA PHE A 13 11.79 3.23 3.59
C PHE A 13 10.70 3.77 2.67
N SER A 14 9.93 4.75 3.15
CA SER A 14 8.94 5.46 2.34
C SER A 14 9.16 6.97 2.46
N THR A 15 8.57 7.74 1.55
CA THR A 15 8.59 9.21 1.62
C THR A 15 7.22 9.73 2.05
N MET A 16 7.15 11.00 2.44
CA MET A 16 5.88 11.67 2.76
C MET A 16 4.86 11.67 1.61
N ARG A 17 5.32 11.49 0.36
CA ARG A 17 4.45 11.41 -0.82
C ARG A 17 3.98 9.99 -1.13
N ALA A 18 4.54 8.98 -0.48
CA ALA A 18 4.18 7.59 -0.74
C ALA A 18 2.71 7.32 -0.40
N ARG A 19 2.09 6.39 -1.13
CA ARG A 19 0.79 5.80 -0.80
C ARG A 19 0.91 4.29 -0.93
N THR A 20 0.53 3.56 0.11
CA THR A 20 0.62 2.09 0.12
C THR A 20 -0.74 1.51 0.40
N SER A 21 -1.34 0.92 -0.63
CA SER A 21 -2.64 0.26 -0.57
C SER A 21 -2.65 -0.90 -1.58
N VAL A 22 -3.60 -1.81 -1.45
CA VAL A 22 -3.83 -2.89 -2.43
C VAL A 22 -4.19 -2.34 -3.82
N MET A 23 -4.89 -1.21 -3.86
CA MET A 23 -5.22 -0.46 -5.08
C MET A 23 -5.51 1.01 -4.76
N SER A 24 -5.72 1.85 -5.78
CA SER A 24 -6.08 3.26 -5.55
C SER A 24 -7.45 3.39 -4.88
N GLY A 25 -7.64 4.41 -4.04
CA GLY A 25 -8.93 4.65 -3.35
C GLY A 25 -10.09 4.83 -4.32
N ARG A 26 -9.86 5.51 -5.45
CA ARG A 26 -10.85 5.64 -6.53
C ARG A 26 -11.23 4.28 -7.11
N SER A 27 -10.25 3.44 -7.46
CA SER A 27 -10.52 2.10 -8.02
C SER A 27 -11.27 1.21 -7.03
N ALA A 28 -10.87 1.24 -5.76
CA ALA A 28 -11.54 0.49 -4.70
C ALA A 28 -12.99 0.94 -4.51
N ALA A 29 -13.23 2.25 -4.47
CA ALA A 29 -14.57 2.81 -4.30
C ALA A 29 -15.52 2.40 -5.42
N GLU A 30 -15.09 2.43 -6.69
CA GLU A 30 -15.92 2.02 -7.83
C GLU A 30 -16.28 0.53 -7.78
N VAL A 31 -15.31 -0.33 -7.47
CA VAL A 31 -15.55 -1.77 -7.37
C VAL A 31 -16.50 -2.06 -6.21
N LEU A 32 -16.27 -1.47 -5.05
CA LEU A 32 -17.12 -1.67 -3.87
C LEU A 32 -18.52 -1.12 -4.07
N LEU A 33 -18.66 0.03 -4.74
CA LEU A 33 -19.97 0.60 -5.09
C LEU A 33 -20.76 -0.37 -5.98
N SER A 34 -20.13 -0.91 -7.02
CA SER A 34 -20.80 -1.85 -7.94
C SER A 34 -21.29 -3.13 -7.26
N ILE A 35 -20.58 -3.59 -6.22
CA ILE A 35 -20.96 -4.75 -5.41
C ILE A 35 -22.14 -4.40 -4.49
N GLU A 36 -22.09 -3.25 -3.82
CA GLU A 36 -23.15 -2.80 -2.92
C GLU A 36 -24.45 -2.47 -3.67
N GLU A 37 -24.36 -1.85 -4.86
CA GLU A 37 -25.53 -1.59 -5.72
C GLU A 37 -26.27 -2.88 -6.07
N ARG A 38 -25.55 -3.89 -6.60
CA ARG A 38 -26.14 -5.19 -6.96
C ARG A 38 -26.77 -5.90 -5.76
N LYS A 39 -26.13 -5.80 -4.60
CA LYS A 39 -26.64 -6.39 -3.36
C LYS A 39 -27.96 -5.74 -2.94
N ARG A 40 -28.05 -4.41 -2.98
CA ARG A 40 -29.24 -3.65 -2.60
C ARG A 40 -30.39 -3.80 -3.59
N GLU A 41 -30.09 -3.85 -4.88
CA GLU A 41 -31.07 -4.21 -5.92
C GLU A 41 -31.68 -5.59 -5.65
N GLY A 42 -30.87 -6.59 -5.29
CA GLY A 42 -31.34 -7.92 -4.91
C GLY A 42 -32.17 -7.96 -3.62
N GLN A 43 -32.06 -6.94 -2.77
CA GLN A 43 -32.85 -6.78 -1.53
C GLN A 43 -34.12 -5.94 -1.74
N GLY A 44 -34.33 -5.38 -2.95
CA GLY A 44 -35.45 -4.50 -3.24
C GLY A 44 -35.30 -3.07 -2.68
N GLU A 45 -34.10 -2.68 -2.25
CA GLU A 45 -33.81 -1.36 -1.65
C GLU A 45 -32.73 -0.60 -2.47
N PRO A 46 -33.01 -0.23 -3.74
CA PRO A 46 -32.01 0.39 -4.60
C PRO A 46 -31.46 1.70 -4.03
N MET A 47 -30.15 1.91 -4.18
CA MET A 47 -29.48 3.13 -3.70
C MET A 47 -29.91 4.35 -4.52
N SER A 48 -30.15 5.47 -3.84
CA SER A 48 -30.31 6.77 -4.50
C SER A 48 -28.97 7.28 -5.05
N ALA A 49 -29.00 8.30 -5.91
CA ALA A 49 -27.78 8.93 -6.42
C ALA A 49 -26.91 9.52 -5.30
N ASP A 50 -27.55 10.11 -4.29
CA ASP A 50 -26.86 10.69 -3.13
C ASP A 50 -26.22 9.61 -2.26
N ASP A 51 -26.91 8.48 -2.04
CA ASP A 51 -26.35 7.33 -1.32
C ASP A 51 -25.12 6.76 -2.02
N LYS A 52 -25.16 6.65 -3.35
CA LYS A 52 -24.04 6.15 -4.16
C LYS A 52 -22.84 7.07 -4.04
N GLN A 53 -23.06 8.39 -4.13
CA GLN A 53 -21.99 9.38 -4.01
C GLN A 53 -21.40 9.40 -2.60
N ALA A 54 -22.24 9.33 -1.56
CA ALA A 54 -21.80 9.27 -0.17
C ALA A 54 -20.98 8.01 0.12
N PHE A 55 -21.44 6.84 -0.36
CA PHE A 55 -20.72 5.57 -0.23
C PHE A 55 -19.37 5.62 -0.94
N ARG A 56 -19.36 6.09 -2.18
CA ARG A 56 -18.14 6.25 -2.99
C ARG A 56 -17.12 7.14 -2.27
N GLN A 57 -17.54 8.32 -1.80
CA GLN A 57 -16.66 9.25 -1.11
C GLN A 57 -16.11 8.64 0.19
N SER A 58 -16.96 7.99 0.99
CA SER A 58 -16.55 7.29 2.21
C SER A 58 -15.48 6.22 1.95
N MET A 59 -15.64 5.42 0.89
CA MET A 59 -14.63 4.42 0.50
C MET A 59 -13.34 5.09 0.02
N MET A 60 -13.41 6.16 -0.77
CA MET A 60 -12.22 6.90 -1.20
C MET A 60 -11.43 7.44 -0.01
N ASP A 61 -12.11 8.13 0.91
CA ASP A 61 -11.48 8.74 2.10
C ASP A 61 -10.85 7.69 3.01
N LYS A 62 -11.52 6.54 3.19
CA LYS A 62 -10.98 5.41 3.95
C LYS A 62 -9.67 4.92 3.35
N TYR A 63 -9.67 4.60 2.05
CA TYR A 63 -8.48 4.05 1.40
C TYR A 63 -7.33 5.06 1.33
N ASP A 64 -7.62 6.34 1.08
CA ASP A 64 -6.59 7.37 1.03
C ASP A 64 -5.98 7.65 2.42
N GLY A 65 -6.80 7.59 3.47
CA GLY A 65 -6.35 7.68 4.87
C GLY A 65 -5.48 6.49 5.28
N GLU A 66 -5.92 5.27 4.98
CA GLU A 66 -5.16 4.05 5.30
C GLU A 66 -3.88 3.91 4.46
N ALA A 67 -3.85 4.50 3.27
CA ALA A 67 -2.66 4.52 2.41
C ALA A 67 -1.60 5.54 2.84
N HIS A 68 -1.90 6.42 3.80
CA HIS A 68 -1.01 7.48 4.22
C HIS A 68 0.28 6.91 4.88
N PRO A 69 1.47 7.47 4.60
CA PRO A 69 2.74 6.90 5.07
C PRO A 69 2.83 6.83 6.61
N PHE A 70 2.18 7.73 7.33
CA PHE A 70 2.07 7.64 8.80
C PHE A 70 1.16 6.51 9.28
N PHE A 71 0.06 6.23 8.57
CA PHE A 71 -0.79 5.08 8.89
C PHE A 71 -0.04 3.77 8.69
N CYS A 72 0.72 3.67 7.60
CA CYS A 72 1.58 2.54 7.29
C CYS A 72 2.76 2.40 8.28
N GLY A 73 3.41 3.51 8.61
CA GLY A 73 4.54 3.56 9.56
C GLY A 73 4.13 3.16 10.98
N ALA A 74 2.96 3.62 11.45
CA ALA A 74 2.40 3.21 12.74
C ALA A 74 2.11 1.70 12.85
N ARG A 75 2.03 1.00 11.70
CA ARG A 75 1.79 -0.45 11.60
C ARG A 75 3.02 -1.24 11.15
N LEU A 76 4.20 -0.61 11.14
CA LEU A 76 5.47 -1.23 10.75
C LEU A 76 5.48 -1.78 9.32
N LEU A 77 4.59 -1.30 8.45
CA LEU A 77 4.63 -1.65 7.02
C LEU A 77 5.87 -1.04 6.33
N THR A 78 6.43 0.02 6.91
CA THR A 78 7.66 0.71 6.53
C THR A 78 8.50 0.94 7.78
N ASP A 79 9.83 0.84 7.68
CA ASP A 79 10.76 1.03 8.81
C ASP A 79 10.97 2.50 9.14
N ARG A 80 10.88 3.39 8.13
CA ARG A 80 10.97 4.84 8.34
C ARG A 80 10.31 5.62 7.20
N VAL A 81 9.68 6.74 7.56
CA VAL A 81 9.28 7.78 6.59
C VAL A 81 10.39 8.81 6.53
N LEU A 82 11.00 9.00 5.35
CA LEU A 82 12.16 9.85 5.12
C LEU A 82 11.78 11.14 4.39
N LYS A 83 12.51 12.21 4.70
CA LYS A 83 12.58 13.40 3.85
C LYS A 83 13.51 13.12 2.66
N PHE A 84 13.28 13.78 1.53
CA PHE A 84 14.07 13.54 0.30
C PHE A 84 15.57 13.76 0.49
N HIS A 85 15.97 14.77 1.27
CA HIS A 85 17.38 15.06 1.53
C HIS A 85 18.08 14.00 2.40
N GLU A 86 17.32 13.16 3.14
CA GLU A 86 17.88 12.14 4.04
C GLU A 86 18.09 10.79 3.32
N ILE A 87 17.51 10.61 2.12
CA ILE A 87 17.47 9.30 1.45
C ILE A 87 18.88 8.73 1.23
N ARG A 88 19.83 9.56 0.78
CA ARG A 88 21.21 9.12 0.51
C ARG A 88 21.85 8.54 1.77
N ASP A 89 21.78 9.26 2.88
CA ASP A 89 22.45 8.89 4.12
C ASP A 89 21.85 7.62 4.72
N TRP A 90 20.52 7.49 4.67
CA TRP A 90 19.83 6.28 5.15
C TRP A 90 20.08 5.06 4.28
N LEU A 91 20.19 5.24 2.96
CA LEU A 91 20.58 4.14 2.06
C LEU A 91 22.05 3.72 2.28
N ALA A 92 22.96 4.68 2.49
CA ALA A 92 24.35 4.37 2.79
C ALA A 92 24.47 3.53 4.07
N MET A 93 23.85 3.97 5.16
CA MET A 93 23.80 3.22 6.42
C MET A 93 23.15 1.84 6.23
N ALA A 94 22.01 1.77 5.53
CA ALA A 94 21.33 0.50 5.30
C ALA A 94 22.22 -0.52 4.56
N VAL A 95 23.00 -0.06 3.58
CA VAL A 95 23.97 -0.90 2.86
C VAL A 95 25.10 -1.34 3.79
N GLU A 96 25.73 -0.41 4.52
CA GLU A 96 26.80 -0.72 5.47
C GLU A 96 26.38 -1.77 6.49
N VAL A 97 25.18 -1.64 7.06
CA VAL A 97 24.63 -2.61 8.01
C VAL A 97 24.31 -3.95 7.34
N SER A 98 23.80 -3.93 6.10
CA SER A 98 23.43 -5.16 5.38
C SER A 98 24.64 -6.03 5.02
N VAL A 99 25.82 -5.43 4.79
CA VAL A 99 27.06 -6.16 4.42
C VAL A 99 27.85 -6.68 5.62
N LEU A 100 27.41 -6.43 6.86
CA LEU A 100 28.02 -7.03 8.05
C LEU A 100 27.91 -8.56 8.08
N ARG A 101 26.97 -9.14 7.32
CA ARG A 101 26.88 -10.58 7.08
C ARG A 101 27.28 -10.93 5.65
N PRO A 102 28.02 -12.03 5.44
CA PRO A 102 28.33 -12.51 4.09
C PRO A 102 27.06 -12.70 3.25
N ILE A 103 27.11 -12.25 2.00
CA ILE A 103 26.04 -12.46 1.03
C ILE A 103 26.17 -13.89 0.51
N GLY A 104 25.10 -14.69 0.67
CA GLY A 104 25.06 -16.07 0.19
C GLY A 104 24.85 -16.17 -1.33
N GLU A 105 25.06 -17.37 -1.86
CA GLU A 105 24.76 -17.67 -3.26
C GLU A 105 23.26 -17.48 -3.57
N PRO A 106 22.90 -16.97 -4.75
CA PRO A 106 21.51 -16.77 -5.12
C PRO A 106 20.79 -18.11 -5.33
N ALA A 107 19.58 -18.23 -4.80
CA ALA A 107 18.70 -19.38 -5.02
C ALA A 107 17.40 -18.92 -5.68
N PHE A 108 17.12 -19.47 -6.87
CA PHE A 108 15.91 -19.15 -7.63
C PHE A 108 14.96 -20.34 -7.65
N GLY A 109 13.65 -20.07 -7.63
CA GLY A 109 12.62 -21.06 -7.90
C GLY A 109 12.42 -21.29 -9.39
N ASN A 110 11.41 -22.10 -9.73
CA ASN A 110 11.04 -22.36 -11.12
C ASN A 110 10.58 -21.07 -11.83
N LEU A 111 11.11 -20.84 -13.03
CA LEU A 111 10.71 -19.75 -13.90
C LEU A 111 9.60 -20.22 -14.83
N ARG A 112 8.50 -19.47 -14.88
CA ARG A 112 7.44 -19.65 -15.88
C ARG A 112 7.77 -18.77 -17.08
N PHE A 113 8.17 -19.39 -18.17
CA PHE A 113 8.42 -18.75 -19.47
C PHE A 113 7.14 -18.64 -20.29
#